data_AF-A0A8J8B1F2-F1
#
_entry.id   AF-A0A8J8B1F2-F1
#
_cell.length_a   1.000
_cell.length_b   1.000
_cell.length_c   1.000
_cell.angle_alpha   90.00
_cell.angle_beta   90.00
_cell.angle_gamma   90.00
#
_symmetry.space_group_name_H-M   'P 1'
#
loop_
_entity.id
_entity.type
_entity.pdbx_description
1 polymer ?
#
loop_
_entity_poly.entity_id
_entity_poly.type
_entity_poly.pdbx_seq_one_letter_code
_entity_poly.pdbx_strand_id
1 'polypeptide(L)'
;MSRRYFGTDGIRGRVGSPTISADFVLKLGWAAGRVLSGASGNHSSVVIGKDTRISGYMFESALEAGLVAAGVDVQLLGPIPTPGVAYL
;
A
#
# COMPACT_ATOMS: atom_id res chain seq x y z
N MET A 1 5.15 9.72 -21.13
CA MET A 1 4.25 8.59 -20.81
C MET A 1 3.19 9.10 -19.84
N SER A 2 1.89 8.97 -20.14
CA SER A 2 0.85 9.33 -19.19
C SER A 2 0.84 8.33 -18.02
N ARG A 3 0.94 8.82 -16.80
CA ARG A 3 0.77 7.99 -15.59
C ARG A 3 -0.67 7.48 -15.56
N ARG A 4 -0.88 6.18 -15.80
CA ARG A 4 -2.22 5.58 -15.96
C ARG A 4 -2.94 5.31 -14.63
N TYR A 5 -2.18 5.04 -13.56
CA TYR A 5 -2.75 4.68 -12.25
C TYR A 5 -2.22 5.57 -11.12
N PHE A 6 -0.91 5.85 -11.10
CA PHE A 6 -0.25 6.52 -9.98
C PHE A 6 0.08 7.99 -10.32
N GLY A 7 -0.68 8.93 -9.77
CA GLY A 7 -0.47 10.38 -9.94
C GLY A 7 0.57 10.97 -8.97
N THR A 8 0.62 12.30 -8.86
CA THR A 8 1.47 12.99 -7.86
C THR A 8 1.13 12.58 -6.44
N ASP A 9 -0.17 12.41 -6.16
CA ASP A 9 -0.69 12.04 -4.85
C ASP A 9 -1.10 10.56 -4.74
N GLY A 10 -0.48 9.69 -5.54
CA GLY A 10 -0.79 8.27 -5.57
C GLY A 10 -2.03 7.91 -6.41
N ILE A 11 -2.66 6.78 -6.06
CA ILE A 11 -3.87 6.26 -6.74
C ILE A 11 -5.10 6.80 -6.01
N ARG A 12 -5.97 7.50 -6.75
CA ARG A 12 -7.18 8.13 -6.19
C ARG A 12 -8.42 7.73 -6.95
N GLY A 13 -9.54 7.65 -6.24
CA GLY A 13 -10.84 7.33 -6.81
C GLY A 13 -11.87 7.01 -5.74
N ARG A 14 -13.08 6.67 -6.17
CA ARG A 14 -14.17 6.27 -5.28
C ARG A 14 -14.01 4.80 -4.88
N VAL A 15 -14.19 4.49 -3.60
CA VAL A 15 -14.22 3.12 -3.08
C VAL A 15 -15.25 2.28 -3.85
N GLY A 16 -14.83 1.10 -4.31
CA GLY A 16 -15.62 0.21 -5.15
C GLY A 16 -15.40 0.43 -6.66
N SER A 17 -14.63 1.43 -7.06
CA SER A 17 -14.19 1.55 -8.46
C SER A 17 -13.17 0.45 -8.81
N PRO A 18 -12.95 0.16 -10.11
CA PRO A 18 -11.98 -0.85 -10.53
C PRO A 18 -10.55 -0.62 -10.03
N THR A 19 -10.18 0.63 -9.72
CA THR A 19 -8.84 1.02 -9.25
C THR A 19 -8.77 1.34 -7.76
N ILE A 20 -9.89 1.31 -7.03
CA ILE A 20 -9.97 1.55 -5.58
C ILE A 20 -10.91 0.49 -4.98
N SER A 21 -10.47 -0.77 -5.03
CA SER A 21 -11.15 -1.95 -4.49
C SER A 21 -10.16 -2.82 -3.71
N ALA A 22 -10.67 -3.68 -2.83
CA ALA A 22 -9.81 -4.56 -2.02
C ALA A 22 -8.95 -5.50 -2.89
N ASP A 23 -9.54 -6.11 -3.92
CA ASP A 23 -8.82 -6.96 -4.88
C ASP A 23 -7.71 -6.20 -5.63
N PHE A 24 -7.98 -4.96 -6.04
CA PHE A 24 -6.97 -4.13 -6.69
C PHE A 24 -5.82 -3.80 -5.75
N VAL A 25 -6.12 -3.39 -4.51
CA VAL A 25 -5.10 -3.03 -3.51
C VAL A 25 -4.27 -4.25 -3.08
N LEU A 26 -4.89 -5.43 -2.98
CA LEU A 26 -4.19 -6.70 -2.75
C LEU A 26 -3.18 -6.99 -3.85
N LYS A 27 -3.61 -6.94 -5.12
CA LYS A 27 -2.74 -7.16 -6.28
C LYS A 27 -1.65 -6.10 -6.39
N LEU A 28 -1.98 -4.84 -6.06
CA LEU A 28 -1.03 -3.75 -6.00
C LEU A 28 0.05 -4.01 -4.93
N GLY A 29 -0.34 -4.40 -3.73
CA GLY A 29 0.58 -4.74 -2.64
C GLY A 29 1.53 -5.85 -3.02
N TRP A 30 1.02 -6.92 -3.64
CA TRP A 30 1.85 -8.01 -4.13
C TRP A 30 2.82 -7.55 -5.23
N ALA A 31 2.33 -6.82 -6.23
CA ALA A 31 3.16 -6.31 -7.32
C ALA A 31 4.26 -5.36 -6.81
N ALA A 32 3.92 -4.44 -5.90
CA ALA A 32 4.87 -3.55 -5.26
C ALA A 32 5.89 -4.33 -4.44
N GLY A 33 5.43 -5.30 -3.64
CA GLY A 33 6.29 -6.14 -2.82
C GLY A 33 7.30 -6.93 -3.64
N ARG A 34 6.91 -7.49 -4.79
CA ARG A 34 7.83 -8.19 -5.71
C ARG A 34 8.94 -7.29 -6.26
N VAL A 35 8.64 -6.00 -6.47
CA VAL A 35 9.64 -5.02 -6.91
C VAL A 35 10.57 -4.66 -5.76
N LEU A 36 10.03 -4.41 -4.57
CA LEU A 36 10.80 -4.06 -3.37
C LEU A 36 11.74 -5.22 -2.95
N SER A 37 11.22 -6.45 -2.89
CA SER A 37 12.00 -7.64 -2.54
C SER A 37 13.14 -7.90 -3.52
N GLY A 38 12.94 -7.58 -4.81
CA GLY A 38 13.98 -7.71 -5.83
C GLY A 38 15.10 -6.65 -5.72
N ALA A 39 14.82 -5.51 -5.09
CA ALA A 39 15.76 -4.39 -4.98
C ALA A 39 16.57 -4.39 -3.68
N SER A 40 16.03 -4.93 -2.58
CA SER A 40 16.62 -4.80 -1.23
C SER A 40 17.35 -6.03 -0.69
N GLY A 41 17.39 -7.15 -1.42
CA GLY A 41 17.93 -8.42 -0.88
C GLY A 41 16.97 -9.10 0.10
N ASN A 42 17.49 -9.88 1.06
CA ASN A 42 16.67 -10.76 1.93
C ASN A 42 15.77 -10.06 2.97
N HIS A 43 15.78 -8.72 3.08
CA HIS A 43 15.02 -7.99 4.11
C HIS A 43 14.41 -6.69 3.57
N SER A 44 13.27 -6.79 2.88
CA SER A 44 12.45 -5.62 2.54
C SER A 44 11.41 -5.39 3.63
N SER A 45 11.38 -4.19 4.20
CA SER A 45 10.38 -3.77 5.18
C SER A 45 9.53 -2.60 4.67
N VAL A 46 8.25 -2.57 5.02
CA VAL A 46 7.32 -1.48 4.68
C VAL A 46 6.51 -1.06 5.91
N VAL A 47 6.42 0.24 6.14
CA VAL A 47 5.48 0.83 7.09
C VAL A 47 4.18 1.26 6.37
N ILE A 48 3.04 0.97 6.96
CA ILE A 48 1.73 1.38 6.46
C ILE A 48 1.07 2.30 7.49
N GLY A 49 0.74 3.51 7.05
CA GLY A 49 -0.11 4.44 7.79
C GLY A 49 -1.38 4.75 7.01
N LYS A 50 -2.43 5.16 7.73
CA LYS A 50 -3.71 5.54 7.14
C LYS A 50 -4.31 6.80 7.78
N ASP A 51 -5.28 7.40 7.10
CA ASP A 51 -6.14 8.43 7.67
C ASP A 51 -7.32 7.81 8.44
N THR A 52 -8.28 8.64 8.84
CA THR A 52 -9.46 8.22 9.62
C THR A 52 -10.61 7.69 8.76
N ARG A 53 -10.45 7.55 7.43
CA ARG A 53 -11.53 7.02 6.58
C ARG A 53 -11.79 5.57 6.91
N ILE A 54 -13.07 5.22 6.97
CA ILE A 54 -13.53 3.84 7.24
C ILE A 54 -12.98 2.82 6.23
N SER A 55 -12.81 3.22 4.96
CA SER A 55 -12.22 2.37 3.93
C SER A 55 -10.73 2.07 4.16
N GLY A 56 -10.05 2.89 4.97
CA GLY A 56 -8.64 2.72 5.29
C GLY A 56 -8.34 1.38 5.95
N TYR A 57 -9.23 0.87 6.81
CA TYR A 57 -9.05 -0.44 7.46
C TYR A 57 -9.04 -1.58 6.43
N MET A 58 -9.99 -1.56 5.49
CA MET A 58 -10.07 -2.56 4.43
C MET A 58 -8.83 -2.52 3.52
N PHE A 59 -8.36 -1.31 3.17
CA PHE A 59 -7.20 -1.17 2.29
C PHE A 59 -5.87 -1.45 3.00
N GLU A 60 -5.74 -1.13 4.29
CA GLU A 60 -4.58 -1.50 5.10
C GLU A 60 -4.42 -3.02 5.13
N SER A 61 -5.47 -3.78 5.47
CA SER A 61 -5.43 -5.25 5.47
C SER A 61 -5.19 -5.85 4.08
N ALA A 62 -5.80 -5.29 3.03
CA ALA A 62 -5.59 -5.77 1.67
C ALA A 62 -4.14 -5.53 1.20
N LEU A 63 -3.59 -4.34 1.49
CA LEU A 63 -2.24 -3.96 1.09
C LEU A 63 -1.20 -4.79 1.86
N GLU A 64 -1.39 -4.95 3.17
CA GLU A 64 -0.59 -5.81 4.04
C GLU A 64 -0.55 -7.24 3.49
N ALA A 65 -1.71 -7.85 3.23
CA ALA A 65 -1.79 -9.22 2.72
C ALA A 65 -1.01 -9.40 1.41
N GLY A 66 -1.08 -8.42 0.51
CA GLY A 66 -0.34 -8.45 -0.75
C GLY A 66 1.17 -8.37 -0.55
N LEU A 67 1.62 -7.44 0.31
CA LEU A 67 3.04 -7.24 0.62
C LEU A 67 3.64 -8.47 1.33
N VAL A 68 2.95 -9.01 2.34
CA VAL A 68 3.38 -10.21 3.07
C VAL A 68 3.45 -11.42 2.13
N ALA A 69 2.47 -11.59 1.23
CA ALA A 69 2.52 -12.66 0.23
C ALA A 69 3.69 -12.52 -0.76
N ALA A 70 4.25 -11.33 -0.91
CA ALA A 70 5.45 -11.08 -1.71
C ALA A 70 6.76 -11.26 -0.90
N GLY A 71 6.67 -11.58 0.39
CA GLY A 71 7.83 -11.77 1.28
C GLY A 71 8.37 -10.47 1.88
N VAL A 72 7.53 -9.43 2.01
CA VAL A 72 7.89 -8.15 2.64
C VAL A 72 7.44 -8.15 4.10
N ASP A 73 8.31 -7.69 5.00
CA ASP A 73 7.97 -7.45 6.41
C ASP A 73 7.14 -6.16 6.52
N VAL A 74 5.95 -6.24 7.13
CA VAL A 74 5.02 -5.09 7.19
C VAL A 74 4.79 -4.66 8.64
N GLN A 75 4.84 -3.35 8.88
CA GLN A 75 4.48 -2.74 10.15
C GLN A 75 3.28 -1.79 9.98
N LEU A 76 2.23 -2.02 10.77
CA LEU A 76 1.01 -1.21 10.77
C LEU A 76 1.11 -0.12 11.83
N LEU A 77 0.96 1.14 11.41
CA LEU A 77 1.02 2.30 12.30
C LEU A 77 -0.38 2.74 12.77
N GLY A 78 -1.44 2.28 12.10
CA GLY A 78 -2.80 2.75 12.33
C GLY A 78 -3.01 4.19 11.85
N PRO A 79 -3.98 4.93 12.42
CA PRO A 79 -4.23 6.32 12.08
C PRO A 79 -3.04 7.23 12.42
N ILE A 80 -2.38 7.78 11.40
CA ILE A 80 -1.21 8.66 11.55
C ILE A 80 -1.19 9.70 10.42
N PRO A 81 -0.82 10.97 10.67
CA PRO A 81 -0.65 11.94 9.61
C PRO A 81 0.50 11.53 8.67
N THR A 82 0.39 11.87 7.38
CA THR A 82 1.43 11.63 6.36
C THR A 82 2.86 12.01 6.80
N PRO A 83 3.13 13.19 7.43
CA PRO A 83 4.47 13.48 7.94
C PRO A 83 4.96 12.52 9.02
N GLY A 84 4.06 11.89 9.79
CA GLY A 84 4.43 10.85 10.76
C GLY A 84 4.90 9.57 10.08
N VAL A 85 4.31 9.19 8.94
CA VAL A 85 4.79 8.07 8.12
C VAL A 85 6.17 8.39 7.53
N ALA A 86 6.40 9.62 7.06
CA ALA A 86 7.67 10.00 6.46
C ALA A 86 8.83 10.09 7.46
N TYR A 87 8.53 10.25 8.75
CA TYR A 87 9.52 10.31 9.81
C TYR A 87 10.00 8.92 10.27
N LEU A 88 9.12 7.91 10.18
CA LEU A 88 9.37 6.53 10.61
C LEU A 88 9.96 5.69 9.48
#